data_AF-C6LKD5-F1
#
_entry.id   AF-C6LKD5-F1
#
_cell.length_a   1.000
_cell.length_b   1.000
_cell.length_c   1.000
_cell.angle_alpha   90.00
_cell.angle_beta   90.00
_cell.angle_gamma   90.00
#
_symmetry.space_group_name_H-M   'P 1'
#
loop_
_entity.id
_entity.type
_entity.pdbx_description
1 polymer ?
#
loop_
_entity_poly.entity_id
_entity_poly.type
_entity_poly.pdbx_seq_one_letter_code
_entity_poly.pdbx_strand_id
1 'polypeptide(L)'
;MVKRDIRAAVMTALLLTAAIPGTAQAGETSAGQLPDSAVIDVRAKYEGDMEVPAVYLVDVKWGAMEFTYTSAGTSIWDPVTHTYKVTEKNTWSGQGNTITLENHSNAEVTAELSFRAAEGYSLTGNFDRERLTLPSAEGTEAGAPPSAEAVFMLDGTLEAETDSFHTVGQITVAVK
;
A
#
# COMPACT_ATOMS: atom_id res chain seq x y z
N MET A 1 -17.48 31.69 -13.86
CA MET A 1 -16.62 30.80 -13.06
C MET A 1 -17.43 30.37 -11.84
N VAL A 2 -18.06 29.20 -11.93
CA VAL A 2 -19.00 28.66 -10.93
C VAL A 2 -18.24 27.65 -10.08
N LYS A 3 -18.16 27.90 -8.77
CA LYS A 3 -17.70 26.93 -7.75
C LYS A 3 -18.85 25.96 -7.47
N ARG A 4 -18.64 24.66 -7.69
CA ARG A 4 -19.58 23.58 -7.32
C ARG A 4 -18.98 22.83 -6.14
N ASP A 5 -19.47 23.15 -4.95
CA ASP A 5 -19.32 22.31 -3.77
C ASP A 5 -20.52 21.34 -3.72
N ILE A 6 -20.22 20.04 -3.69
CA ILE A 6 -21.13 18.88 -3.81
C ILE A 6 -20.55 17.85 -2.82
N ARG A 7 -21.22 17.23 -1.86
CA ARG A 7 -22.62 17.15 -1.41
C ARG A 7 -22.59 16.69 0.06
N ALA A 8 -23.42 17.28 0.91
CA ALA A 8 -23.84 16.67 2.16
C ALA A 8 -24.86 15.56 1.84
N ALA A 9 -24.61 14.33 2.30
CA ALA A 9 -25.57 13.23 2.21
C ALA A 9 -26.48 13.28 3.45
N VAL A 10 -27.68 13.83 3.26
CA VAL A 10 -28.79 13.77 4.20
C VAL A 10 -29.50 12.44 4.00
N MET A 11 -29.50 11.57 5.02
CA MET A 11 -30.33 10.36 5.05
C MET A 11 -31.58 10.63 5.88
N THR A 12 -32.67 10.93 5.18
CA THR A 12 -34.04 10.91 5.71
C THR A 12 -34.59 9.49 5.58
N ALA A 13 -35.12 8.92 6.66
CA ALA A 13 -36.05 7.80 6.60
C ALA A 13 -37.15 7.97 7.66
N LEU A 14 -38.33 8.30 7.18
CA LEU A 14 -39.62 8.34 7.87
C LEU A 14 -40.30 6.99 7.67
N LEU A 15 -40.84 6.33 8.70
CA LEU A 15 -41.92 5.34 8.54
C LEU A 15 -42.67 5.05 9.85
N LEU A 16 -43.95 4.73 9.66
CA LEU A 16 -45.13 4.98 10.49
C LEU A 16 -45.59 3.73 11.28
N THR A 17 -46.26 3.97 12.41
CA THR A 17 -47.36 3.18 13.03
C THR A 17 -47.19 1.71 13.42
N ALA A 18 -47.40 1.40 14.71
CA ALA A 18 -48.55 0.60 15.21
C ALA A 18 -48.51 0.50 16.75
N ALA A 19 -49.65 0.69 17.40
CA ALA A 19 -49.82 0.59 18.85
C ALA A 19 -50.30 -0.81 19.25
N ILE A 20 -49.64 -1.46 20.22
CA ILE A 20 -50.13 -2.64 20.98
C ILE A 20 -49.54 -2.58 22.42
N PRO A 21 -50.27 -2.96 23.50
CA PRO A 21 -50.05 -2.46 24.86
C PRO A 21 -49.22 -3.38 25.78
N GLY A 22 -48.74 -2.81 26.90
CA GLY A 22 -48.28 -3.51 28.11
C GLY A 22 -46.89 -3.05 28.57
N THR A 23 -46.59 -2.73 29.83
CA THR A 23 -47.30 -2.85 31.12
C THR A 23 -46.97 -1.63 31.97
N ALA A 24 -47.97 -1.02 32.62
CA ALA A 24 -47.79 0.15 33.48
C ALA A 24 -47.25 -0.27 34.85
N GLN A 25 -46.10 0.29 35.25
CA GLN A 25 -45.70 0.36 36.65
C GLN A 25 -46.51 1.49 37.29
N ALA A 26 -47.33 1.16 38.29
CA ALA A 26 -48.17 2.15 38.97
C ALA A 26 -47.31 3.16 39.73
N GLY A 27 -47.31 4.42 39.27
CA GLY A 27 -46.89 5.56 40.08
C GLY A 27 -48.00 5.90 41.07
N GLU A 28 -47.64 6.12 42.33
CA GLU A 28 -48.59 6.45 43.39
C GLU A 28 -49.30 7.79 43.08
N THR A 29 -50.61 7.75 42.85
CA THR A 29 -51.48 8.95 42.80
C THR A 29 -52.23 9.09 44.11
N SER A 30 -52.04 10.21 44.80
CA SER A 30 -52.87 10.59 45.95
C SER A 30 -54.31 10.86 45.51
N ALA A 31 -55.28 10.35 46.26
CA ALA A 31 -56.70 10.40 45.91
C ALA A 31 -57.26 11.82 46.00
N GLY A 32 -57.71 12.40 44.88
CA GLY A 32 -58.55 13.61 44.91
C GLY A 32 -58.62 14.47 43.65
N GLN A 33 -57.69 14.36 42.71
CA GLN A 33 -57.73 15.18 41.48
C GLN A 33 -57.21 14.40 40.27
N LEU A 34 -58.03 14.32 39.22
CA LEU A 34 -57.63 13.77 37.92
C LEU A 34 -56.56 14.71 37.31
N PRO A 35 -55.36 14.22 36.95
CA PRO A 35 -54.40 15.04 36.24
C PRO A 35 -54.89 15.27 34.79
N ASP A 36 -54.84 16.50 34.31
CA ASP A 36 -55.27 16.86 32.94
C ASP A 36 -54.43 16.17 31.84
N SER A 37 -53.19 15.78 32.17
CA SER A 37 -52.36 14.90 31.35
C SER A 37 -51.26 14.24 32.20
N ALA A 38 -50.81 13.06 31.79
CA ALA A 38 -49.65 12.37 32.37
C ALA A 38 -48.55 12.27 31.31
N VAL A 39 -47.32 12.63 31.69
CA VAL A 39 -46.14 12.59 30.82
C VAL A 39 -45.21 11.48 31.33
N ILE A 40 -44.81 10.59 30.42
CA ILE A 40 -43.86 9.50 30.69
C ILE A 40 -42.71 9.64 29.70
N ASP A 41 -41.48 9.59 30.20
CA ASP A 41 -40.29 9.61 29.37
C ASP A 41 -40.15 8.29 28.60
N VAL A 42 -40.03 8.40 27.28
CA VAL A 42 -39.67 7.26 26.42
C VAL A 42 -38.15 7.22 26.31
N ARG A 43 -37.54 6.13 26.78
CA ARG A 43 -36.10 5.90 26.70
C ARG A 43 -35.83 4.73 25.77
N ALA A 44 -34.94 4.94 24.81
CA ALA A 44 -34.46 3.89 23.91
C ALA A 44 -32.94 3.78 24.01
N LYS A 45 -32.42 2.56 23.86
CA LYS A 45 -30.99 2.26 23.76
C LYS A 45 -30.73 1.62 22.41
N TYR A 46 -29.78 2.16 21.65
CA TYR A 46 -29.25 1.51 20.46
C TYR A 46 -28.10 0.60 20.88
N GLU A 47 -28.19 -0.67 20.54
CA GLU A 47 -27.11 -1.64 20.64
C GLU A 47 -26.86 -2.16 19.22
N GLY A 48 -25.64 -1.99 18.73
CA GLY A 48 -25.26 -2.45 17.40
C GLY A 48 -23.83 -2.97 17.43
N ASP A 49 -23.66 -4.22 16.99
CA ASP A 49 -22.37 -4.82 16.68
C ASP A 49 -22.21 -4.80 15.16
N MET A 50 -21.31 -3.96 14.65
CA MET A 50 -20.94 -3.98 13.23
C MET A 50 -19.54 -4.55 13.08
N GLU A 51 -19.46 -5.67 12.38
CA GLU A 51 -18.19 -6.23 11.90
C GLU A 51 -17.87 -5.57 10.55
N VAL A 52 -16.74 -4.87 10.47
CA VAL A 52 -16.26 -4.28 9.22
C VAL A 52 -15.22 -5.24 8.62
N PRO A 53 -15.51 -5.91 7.49
CA PRO A 53 -14.56 -6.82 6.88
C PRO A 53 -13.36 -6.05 6.31
N ALA A 54 -12.20 -6.72 6.25
CA ALA A 54 -11.04 -6.18 5.56
C ALA A 54 -11.28 -6.12 4.04
N VAL A 55 -10.95 -4.99 3.43
CA VAL A 55 -11.00 -4.71 2.00
C VAL A 55 -9.62 -4.27 1.58
N TYR A 56 -9.03 -4.99 0.62
CA TYR A 56 -7.68 -4.77 0.15
C TYR A 56 -7.65 -4.06 -1.20
N LEU A 57 -6.89 -2.97 -1.26
CA LEU A 57 -6.54 -2.26 -2.49
C LEU A 57 -5.12 -1.71 -2.32
N VAL A 58 -4.19 -2.25 -3.11
CA VAL A 58 -2.78 -1.85 -3.08
C VAL A 58 -2.35 -1.52 -4.51
N ASP A 59 -1.79 -0.33 -4.68
CA ASP A 59 -1.19 0.08 -5.93
C ASP A 59 0.31 -0.20 -5.89
N VAL A 60 0.83 -0.83 -6.96
CA VAL A 60 2.25 -1.12 -7.15
C VAL A 60 2.72 -0.43 -8.42
N LYS A 61 3.72 0.44 -8.29
CA LYS A 61 4.29 1.24 -9.39
C LYS A 61 5.80 1.01 -9.45
N TRP A 62 6.37 1.03 -10.64
CA TRP A 62 7.81 0.94 -10.85
C TRP A 62 8.22 1.75 -12.09
N GLY A 63 9.49 2.17 -12.13
CA GLY A 63 10.06 2.85 -13.29
C GLY A 63 10.48 1.89 -14.40
N ALA A 64 11.48 2.29 -15.21
CA ALA A 64 11.93 1.51 -16.35
C ALA A 64 12.56 0.15 -15.97
N MET A 65 13.20 0.06 -14.79
CA MET A 65 13.98 -1.11 -14.37
C MET A 65 15.08 -1.49 -15.37
N GLU A 66 15.69 -0.49 -16.01
CA GLU A 66 16.77 -0.65 -16.99
C GLU A 66 18.13 -0.39 -16.33
N PHE A 67 19.08 -1.27 -16.58
CA PHE A 67 20.42 -1.23 -15.99
C PHE A 67 21.48 -1.34 -17.08
N THR A 68 22.48 -0.46 -17.03
CA THR A 68 23.64 -0.48 -17.93
C THR A 68 24.84 -1.04 -17.19
N TYR A 69 25.41 -2.12 -17.71
CA TYR A 69 26.70 -2.64 -17.28
C TYR A 69 27.81 -1.93 -18.05
N THR A 70 28.75 -1.32 -17.34
CA THR A 70 29.95 -0.72 -17.92
C THR A 70 31.17 -1.47 -17.44
N SER A 71 31.91 -2.06 -18.37
CA SER A 71 33.25 -2.56 -18.13
C SER A 71 34.26 -1.62 -18.76
N ALA A 72 35.12 -1.02 -17.94
CA ALA A 72 36.18 -0.13 -18.39
C ALA A 72 37.52 -0.56 -17.79
N GLY A 73 38.58 -0.47 -18.57
CA GLY A 73 39.89 -0.94 -18.13
C GLY A 73 41.05 -0.46 -18.99
N THR A 74 42.25 -0.69 -18.50
CA THR A 74 43.48 -0.50 -19.29
C THR A 74 44.36 -1.73 -19.18
N SER A 75 45.01 -2.08 -20.29
CA SER A 75 46.02 -3.12 -20.35
C SER A 75 47.35 -2.48 -20.72
N ILE A 76 48.31 -2.52 -19.79
CA ILE A 76 49.63 -1.89 -19.96
C ILE A 76 50.67 -3.01 -20.04
N TRP A 77 51.40 -3.08 -21.16
CA TRP A 77 52.50 -4.02 -21.32
C TRP A 77 53.67 -3.65 -20.41
N ASP A 78 54.10 -4.59 -19.57
CA ASP A 78 55.31 -4.48 -18.76
C ASP A 78 56.46 -5.24 -19.46
N PRO A 79 57.41 -4.54 -20.12
CA PRO A 79 58.47 -5.19 -20.88
C PRO A 79 59.51 -5.91 -20.01
N VAL A 80 59.52 -5.68 -18.69
CA VAL A 80 60.46 -6.35 -17.76
C VAL A 80 59.94 -7.74 -17.42
N THR A 81 58.65 -7.84 -17.12
CA THR A 81 58.01 -9.11 -16.77
C THR A 81 57.45 -9.85 -17.98
N HIS A 82 57.37 -9.18 -19.15
CA HIS A 82 56.66 -9.66 -20.34
C HIS A 82 55.21 -10.06 -20.03
N THR A 83 54.55 -9.30 -19.16
CA THR A 83 53.15 -9.49 -18.79
C THR A 83 52.35 -8.20 -18.96
N TYR A 84 51.04 -8.33 -19.13
CA TYR A 84 50.14 -7.18 -19.10
C TYR A 84 49.69 -6.91 -17.66
N LYS A 85 49.79 -5.65 -17.24
CA LYS A 85 49.06 -5.15 -16.07
C LYS A 85 47.68 -4.72 -16.53
N VAL A 86 46.70 -5.54 -16.19
CA VAL A 86 45.30 -5.27 -16.50
C VAL A 86 44.66 -4.58 -15.29
N THR A 87 43.96 -3.50 -15.57
CA THR A 87 43.04 -2.86 -14.63
C THR A 87 41.66 -2.95 -15.22
N GLU A 88 40.71 -3.46 -14.46
CA GLU A 88 39.31 -3.54 -14.87
C GLU A 88 38.45 -2.95 -13.76
N LYS A 89 37.47 -2.15 -14.16
CA LYS A 89 36.45 -1.59 -13.30
C LYS A 89 35.10 -1.87 -13.94
N ASN A 90 34.32 -2.68 -13.26
CA ASN A 90 32.97 -3.04 -13.65
C ASN A 90 31.99 -2.29 -12.75
N THR A 91 30.99 -1.65 -13.36
CA THR A 91 29.97 -0.91 -12.62
C THR A 91 28.60 -1.06 -13.27
N TRP A 92 27.57 -1.17 -12.45
CA TRP A 92 26.19 -1.01 -12.85
C TRP A 92 25.71 0.42 -12.62
N SER A 93 24.91 0.93 -13.55
CA SER A 93 24.07 2.10 -13.34
C SER A 93 22.63 1.75 -13.71
N GLY A 94 21.65 2.23 -12.93
CA GLY A 94 20.23 1.96 -13.15
C GLY A 94 19.42 3.22 -13.40
N GLN A 95 18.33 3.11 -14.15
CA GLN A 95 17.32 4.15 -14.30
C GLN A 95 15.93 3.65 -13.91
N GLY A 96 15.19 4.46 -13.14
CA GLY A 96 13.82 4.12 -12.72
C GLY A 96 13.74 2.83 -11.90
N ASN A 97 14.72 2.59 -11.04
CA ASN A 97 14.87 1.38 -10.22
C ASN A 97 14.13 1.44 -8.88
N THR A 98 13.22 2.40 -8.71
CA THR A 98 12.36 2.51 -7.52
C THR A 98 11.03 1.81 -7.76
N ILE A 99 10.61 1.05 -6.76
CA ILE A 99 9.28 0.45 -6.63
C ILE A 99 8.54 1.24 -5.56
N THR A 100 7.34 1.71 -5.88
CA THR A 100 6.47 2.47 -4.97
C THR A 100 5.21 1.66 -4.72
N LEU A 101 4.85 1.50 -3.44
CA LEU A 101 3.61 0.88 -2.99
C LEU A 101 2.74 1.93 -2.30
N GLU A 102 1.44 1.90 -2.58
CA GLU A 102 0.43 2.70 -1.88
C GLU A 102 -0.67 1.78 -1.35
N ASN A 103 -1.00 1.91 -0.07
CA ASN A 103 -2.07 1.15 0.55
C ASN A 103 -3.34 1.97 0.62
N HIS A 104 -4.43 1.51 0.01
CA HIS A 104 -5.77 2.07 0.10
C HIS A 104 -6.73 1.15 0.89
N SER A 105 -6.21 0.08 1.48
CA SER A 105 -6.96 -0.90 2.25
C SER A 105 -7.41 -0.33 3.60
N ASN A 106 -8.49 -0.87 4.16
CA ASN A 106 -8.84 -0.63 5.58
C ASN A 106 -8.07 -1.55 6.55
N ALA A 107 -7.00 -2.19 6.08
CA ALA A 107 -6.13 -3.07 6.84
C ALA A 107 -4.66 -2.77 6.52
N GLU A 108 -3.78 -3.11 7.45
CA GLU A 108 -2.34 -3.15 7.19
C GLU A 108 -2.02 -4.20 6.11
N VAL A 109 -1.01 -3.91 5.29
CA VAL A 109 -0.50 -4.84 4.28
C VAL A 109 1.01 -4.89 4.35
N THR A 110 1.56 -6.08 4.08
CA THR A 110 3.01 -6.28 4.00
C THR A 110 3.37 -6.82 2.62
N ALA A 111 4.30 -6.16 1.94
CA ALA A 111 4.87 -6.63 0.70
C ALA A 111 6.29 -7.15 0.90
N GLU A 112 6.60 -8.29 0.29
CA GLU A 112 7.95 -8.84 0.20
C GLU A 112 8.44 -8.76 -1.25
N LEU A 113 9.66 -8.25 -1.42
CA LEU A 113 10.33 -8.07 -2.69
C LEU A 113 11.38 -9.15 -2.88
N SER A 114 11.44 -9.70 -4.09
CA SER A 114 12.48 -10.67 -4.44
C SER A 114 12.89 -10.51 -5.90
N PHE A 115 14.14 -10.88 -6.20
CA PHE A 115 14.68 -10.89 -7.54
C PHE A 115 15.14 -12.29 -7.92
N ARG A 116 14.89 -12.67 -9.17
CA ARG A 116 15.39 -13.91 -9.77
C ARG A 116 16.03 -13.60 -11.12
N ALA A 117 17.31 -13.94 -11.26
CA ALA A 117 17.99 -13.88 -12.55
C ALA A 117 17.35 -14.82 -13.58
N ALA A 118 17.38 -14.43 -14.85
CA ALA A 118 16.98 -15.30 -15.94
C ALA A 118 18.01 -16.42 -16.13
N GLU A 119 17.60 -17.51 -16.79
CA GLU A 119 18.50 -18.63 -17.08
C GLU A 119 19.70 -18.15 -17.92
N GLY A 120 20.90 -18.64 -17.58
CA GLY A 120 22.15 -18.21 -18.22
C GLY A 120 22.82 -17.00 -17.57
N TYR A 121 22.13 -16.26 -16.70
CA TYR A 121 22.70 -15.11 -16.00
C TYR A 121 23.09 -15.45 -14.56
N SER A 122 24.29 -15.05 -14.18
CA SER A 122 24.80 -15.14 -12.79
C SER A 122 24.69 -13.78 -12.09
N LEU A 123 23.51 -13.16 -12.18
CA LEU A 123 23.23 -11.85 -11.60
C LEU A 123 22.57 -11.97 -10.24
N THR A 124 22.87 -11.02 -9.36
CA THR A 124 22.21 -10.87 -8.07
C THR A 124 21.53 -9.52 -7.99
N GLY A 125 20.40 -9.48 -7.30
CA GLY A 125 19.63 -8.27 -7.09
C GLY A 125 19.48 -7.98 -5.60
N ASN A 126 19.61 -6.72 -5.21
CA ASN A 126 19.48 -6.27 -3.83
C ASN A 126 18.46 -5.14 -3.75
N PHE A 127 17.57 -5.18 -2.75
CA PHE A 127 16.70 -4.05 -2.41
C PHE A 127 17.28 -3.32 -1.20
N ASP A 128 17.17 -2.00 -1.14
CA ASP A 128 17.45 -1.25 0.10
C ASP A 128 16.46 -1.64 1.22
N ARG A 129 15.25 -2.08 0.83
CA ARG A 129 14.22 -2.67 1.69
C ARG A 129 13.56 -3.84 0.98
N GLU A 130 13.77 -5.05 1.48
CA GLU A 130 13.12 -6.27 0.93
C GLU A 130 11.69 -6.48 1.44
N ARG A 131 11.32 -5.81 2.54
CA ARG A 131 9.98 -5.86 3.13
C ARG A 131 9.44 -4.45 3.38
N LEU A 132 8.23 -4.19 2.89
CA LEU A 132 7.51 -2.93 3.09
C LEU A 132 6.21 -3.22 3.82
N THR A 133 6.05 -2.67 5.02
CA THR A 133 4.80 -2.75 5.78
C THR A 133 4.14 -1.38 5.76
N LEU A 134 2.90 -1.33 5.28
CA LEU A 134 2.13 -0.09 5.16
C LEU A 134 0.89 -0.18 6.04
N PRO A 135 0.66 0.80 6.94
CA PRO A 135 -0.53 0.80 7.80
C PRO A 135 -1.81 0.92 6.97
N SER A 136 -2.94 0.64 7.60
CA SER A 136 -4.29 0.89 7.04
C SER A 136 -4.44 2.34 6.57
N ALA A 137 -5.17 2.54 5.47
CA ALA A 137 -5.60 3.85 5.00
C ALA A 137 -6.85 4.37 5.73
N GLU A 138 -7.38 3.61 6.68
CA GLU A 138 -8.52 4.04 7.48
C GLU A 138 -8.19 5.33 8.25
N GLY A 139 -9.01 6.37 8.04
CA GLY A 139 -8.81 7.67 8.66
C GLY A 139 -7.72 8.54 8.01
N THR A 140 -7.09 8.10 6.92
CA THR A 140 -6.17 8.93 6.12
C THR A 140 -6.93 9.79 5.10
N GLU A 141 -6.30 10.87 4.61
CA GLU A 141 -6.89 11.66 3.52
C GLU A 141 -6.96 10.82 2.24
N ALA A 142 -8.06 10.90 1.49
CA ALA A 142 -8.29 10.06 0.32
C ALA A 142 -7.22 10.18 -0.78
N GLY A 143 -6.52 11.32 -0.84
CA GLY A 143 -5.42 11.58 -1.79
C GLY A 143 -4.02 11.37 -1.22
N ALA A 144 -3.90 10.92 0.03
CA ALA A 144 -2.63 10.70 0.71
C ALA A 144 -2.63 9.33 1.41
N PRO A 145 -2.72 8.22 0.65
CA PRO A 145 -2.61 6.89 1.22
C PRO A 145 -1.23 6.69 1.86
N PRO A 146 -1.11 5.80 2.86
CA PRO A 146 0.19 5.31 3.29
C PRO A 146 1.00 4.79 2.10
N SER A 147 2.24 5.25 1.98
CA SER A 147 3.13 4.95 0.86
C SER A 147 4.50 4.54 1.34
N ALA A 148 5.14 3.62 0.61
CA ALA A 148 6.49 3.16 0.88
C ALA A 148 7.24 2.87 -0.43
N GLU A 149 8.56 3.05 -0.41
CA GLU A 149 9.41 2.85 -1.56
C GLU A 149 10.58 1.90 -1.25
N ALA A 150 10.99 1.16 -2.28
CA ALA A 150 12.21 0.36 -2.28
C ALA A 150 12.98 0.59 -3.59
N VAL A 151 14.30 0.70 -3.48
CA VAL A 151 15.23 0.87 -4.59
C VAL A 151 15.93 -0.45 -4.86
N PHE A 152 15.88 -0.90 -6.11
CA PHE A 152 16.54 -2.11 -6.58
C PHE A 152 17.92 -1.83 -7.16
N MET A 153 18.92 -2.61 -6.77
CA MET A 153 20.28 -2.56 -7.30
C MET A 153 20.65 -3.91 -7.89
N LEU A 154 21.29 -3.89 -9.06
CA LEU A 154 21.76 -5.07 -9.76
C LEU A 154 23.28 -5.21 -9.56
N ASP A 155 23.73 -6.43 -9.36
CA ASP A 155 25.13 -6.81 -9.21
C ASP A 155 25.41 -8.11 -9.97
N GLY A 156 26.69 -8.42 -10.17
CA GLY A 156 27.19 -9.50 -11.00
C GLY A 156 27.84 -8.98 -12.28
N THR A 157 28.30 -9.92 -13.09
CA THR A 157 28.94 -9.65 -14.38
C THR A 157 27.95 -9.92 -15.50
N LEU A 158 27.83 -8.96 -16.43
CA LEU A 158 27.13 -9.15 -17.67
C LEU A 158 28.16 -9.35 -18.79
N GLU A 159 28.09 -10.47 -19.49
CA GLU A 159 28.89 -10.71 -20.68
C GLU A 159 28.48 -9.74 -21.79
N ALA A 160 29.43 -9.36 -22.64
CA ALA A 160 29.18 -8.45 -23.75
C ALA A 160 28.36 -9.17 -24.84
N GLU A 161 27.04 -9.17 -24.70
CA GLU A 161 26.15 -9.86 -25.64
C GLU A 161 25.52 -8.91 -26.68
N THR A 162 25.18 -7.66 -26.31
CA THR A 162 24.56 -6.67 -27.20
C THR A 162 24.52 -5.27 -26.58
N ASP A 163 24.47 -4.22 -27.40
CA ASP A 163 24.31 -2.82 -27.00
C ASP A 163 22.84 -2.41 -26.73
N SER A 164 21.93 -3.40 -26.62
CA SER A 164 20.50 -3.19 -26.45
C SER A 164 19.96 -3.80 -25.15
N PHE A 165 18.96 -3.15 -24.54
CA PHE A 165 18.31 -3.67 -23.34
C PHE A 165 17.56 -4.97 -23.64
N HIS A 166 17.78 -5.97 -22.80
CA HIS A 166 17.09 -7.25 -22.83
C HIS A 166 16.81 -7.74 -21.40
N THR A 167 15.89 -8.68 -21.26
CA THR A 167 15.49 -9.19 -19.94
C THR A 167 16.56 -10.10 -19.35
N VAL A 168 17.15 -9.70 -18.22
CA VAL A 168 18.16 -10.48 -17.48
C VAL A 168 17.66 -11.06 -16.15
N GLY A 169 16.41 -10.76 -15.78
CA GLY A 169 15.80 -11.25 -14.55
C GLY A 169 14.40 -10.67 -14.33
N GLN A 170 13.79 -11.05 -13.21
CA GLN A 170 12.44 -10.64 -12.82
C GLN A 170 12.41 -10.25 -11.34
N ILE A 171 11.67 -9.19 -11.03
CA ILE A 171 11.33 -8.78 -9.67
C ILE A 171 9.91 -9.24 -9.37
N THR A 172 9.69 -9.80 -8.19
CA THR A 172 8.36 -10.16 -7.69
C THR A 172 8.01 -9.30 -6.48
N VAL A 173 6.80 -8.74 -6.48
CA VAL A 173 6.19 -8.04 -5.34
C VAL A 173 5.07 -8.91 -4.79
N ALA A 174 5.30 -9.55 -3.64
CA ALA A 174 4.32 -10.43 -2.99
C ALA A 174 3.62 -9.68 -1.85
N VAL A 175 2.38 -9.23 -2.08
CA VAL A 175 1.54 -8.58 -1.07
C VAL A 175 0.84 -9.66 -0.22
N LYS A 176 0.90 -9.51 1.10
CA LYS A 176 0.34 -10.40 2.12
C LYS A 176 -0.54 -9.63 3.09
#